data_AF-A0A931Y6Q5-F1
#
_entry.id   AF-A0A931Y6Q5-F1
#
_cell.length_a   1.000
_cell.length_b   1.000
_cell.length_c   1.000
_cell.angle_alpha   90.00
_cell.angle_beta   90.00
_cell.angle_gamma   90.00
#
_symmetry.space_group_name_H-M   'P 1'
#
loop_
_entity.id
_entity.type
_entity.pdbx_description
1 polymer ?
#
loop_
_entity_poly.entity_id
_entity_poly.type
_entity_poly.pdbx_seq_one_letter_code
_entity_poly.pdbx_strand_id
1 'polypeptide(L)'
;DEAPLSDGTRLRDTQCGLFATSKILRRFVVPFTYIINSRVDDPVFECGFRNFIGTASVVREFRSLRIGQIAPRPLAFWTVIVNEGELLERFGVKVIPITMTEIVDAVHRKIKENKSSLKETVQDFKKRVAFTKIDEGSIKRMAALKLVLIEWAERECLSAIAFQCWTALQDALKIFPCFVDSELTGMRIPVACETDIHGAITAVMLQASLLGATPTFFADLTIRHPENEDSELLWHCGPFPYLLRDEDAKPSVGRHYIPEIKCPGVAEWKIKGGDITVARFDGDRGKYSLLMGHARGTEGPFNRGTYLWVEVNDWPLWEEKIIRGPYIHHVAGIHGQVAPVLYGACRYIPGLKPDPVDPTEQEILSWLRGR
;
A
#
# COMPACT_ATOMS: atom_id res chain seq x y z
N ASP A 1 31.21 -10.31 -23.58
CA ASP A 1 32.21 -10.99 -24.41
C ASP A 1 33.58 -10.37 -24.14
N GLU A 2 34.63 -11.17 -24.27
CA GLU A 2 36.00 -10.66 -24.31
C GLU A 2 36.24 -9.92 -25.63
N ALA A 3 37.28 -9.09 -25.66
CA ALA A 3 37.72 -8.49 -26.90
C ALA A 3 38.13 -9.58 -27.91
N PRO A 4 37.93 -9.38 -29.22
CA PRO A 4 38.52 -10.26 -30.23
C PRO A 4 40.05 -10.36 -30.03
N LEU A 5 40.61 -11.55 -30.30
CA LEU A 5 42.05 -11.76 -30.28
C LEU A 5 42.72 -11.03 -31.45
N SER A 6 44.05 -10.88 -31.39
CA SER A 6 44.83 -10.18 -32.43
C SER A 6 44.75 -10.84 -33.81
N ASP A 7 44.45 -12.14 -33.86
CA ASP A 7 44.22 -12.90 -35.09
C ASP A 7 42.77 -12.80 -35.62
N GLY A 8 41.91 -12.01 -34.95
CA GLY A 8 40.52 -11.79 -35.32
C GLY A 8 39.55 -12.86 -34.83
N THR A 9 40.04 -13.91 -34.16
CA THR A 9 39.17 -14.93 -33.55
C THR A 9 38.48 -14.39 -32.29
N ARG A 10 37.33 -14.97 -31.94
CA ARG A 10 36.57 -14.62 -30.74
C ARG A 10 35.95 -15.87 -30.14
N LEU A 11 35.81 -15.90 -28.81
CA LEU A 11 35.31 -17.06 -28.10
C LEU A 11 33.81 -17.28 -28.30
N ARG A 12 33.01 -16.20 -28.22
CA ARG A 12 31.55 -16.24 -28.32
C ARG A 12 31.00 -15.01 -29.02
N ASP A 13 29.77 -15.12 -29.50
CA ASP A 13 28.93 -14.05 -30.05
C ASP A 13 27.68 -13.83 -29.18
N THR A 14 27.89 -13.69 -27.87
CA THR A 14 26.79 -13.67 -26.86
C THR A 14 25.76 -12.58 -27.17
N GLN A 15 26.18 -11.44 -27.70
CA GLN A 15 25.27 -10.37 -28.11
C GLN A 15 24.36 -10.76 -29.29
N CYS A 16 24.87 -11.54 -30.26
CA CYS A 16 24.06 -12.11 -31.34
C CYS A 16 23.00 -13.06 -30.76
N GLY A 17 23.42 -13.95 -29.86
CA GLY A 17 22.53 -14.88 -29.16
C GLY A 17 21.44 -14.19 -28.34
N LEU A 18 21.74 -13.07 -27.68
CA LEU A 18 20.75 -12.25 -26.96
C LEU A 18 19.64 -11.75 -27.89
N PHE A 19 20.00 -11.17 -29.04
CA PHE A 19 19.01 -10.66 -29.99
C PHE A 19 18.14 -11.78 -30.56
N ALA A 20 18.74 -12.92 -30.93
CA ALA A 20 18.03 -14.09 -31.39
C ALA A 20 17.06 -14.64 -30.33
N THR A 21 17.52 -14.75 -29.08
CA THR A 21 16.69 -15.19 -27.94
C THR A 21 15.51 -14.26 -27.70
N SER A 22 15.72 -12.94 -27.75
CA SER A 22 14.65 -11.95 -27.59
C SER A 22 13.56 -12.10 -28.66
N LYS A 23 13.94 -12.44 -29.91
CA LYS A 23 13.00 -12.72 -31.00
C LYS A 23 12.17 -13.98 -30.73
N ILE A 24 12.79 -15.02 -30.16
CA ILE A 24 12.10 -16.25 -29.76
C ILE A 24 11.08 -15.96 -28.66
N LEU A 25 11.47 -15.29 -27.58
CA LEU A 25 10.55 -14.93 -26.49
C LEU A 25 9.36 -14.11 -26.99
N ARG A 26 9.60 -13.13 -27.86
CA ARG A 26 8.53 -12.34 -28.51
C ARG A 26 7.62 -13.20 -29.38
N ARG A 27 8.15 -14.17 -30.14
CA ARG A 27 7.35 -15.08 -30.98
C ARG A 27 6.38 -15.91 -30.14
N PHE A 28 6.83 -16.35 -28.96
CA PHE A 28 6.01 -17.11 -28.02
C PHE A 28 5.21 -16.24 -27.05
N VAL A 29 5.21 -14.91 -27.23
CA VAL A 29 4.47 -13.95 -26.38
C VAL A 29 4.84 -14.11 -24.90
N VAL A 30 6.10 -14.46 -24.62
CA VAL A 30 6.64 -14.54 -23.26
C VAL A 30 7.08 -13.14 -22.84
N PRO A 31 6.46 -12.51 -21.82
CA PRO A 31 6.93 -11.22 -21.31
C PRO A 31 8.30 -11.39 -20.64
N PHE A 32 9.18 -10.40 -20.83
CA PHE A 32 10.52 -10.42 -20.23
C PHE A 32 11.00 -9.01 -19.84
N THR A 33 11.98 -8.99 -18.94
CA THR A 33 12.74 -7.81 -18.55
C THR A 33 14.12 -7.92 -19.16
N TYR A 34 14.60 -6.83 -19.73
CA TYR A 34 15.94 -6.75 -20.28
C TYR A 34 16.80 -5.86 -19.41
N ILE A 35 17.83 -6.45 -18.82
CA ILE A 35 18.97 -5.75 -18.21
C ILE A 35 19.99 -5.60 -19.33
N ILE A 36 20.51 -4.38 -19.52
CA ILE A 36 21.45 -4.13 -20.61
C ILE A 36 22.69 -5.02 -20.48
N ASN A 37 23.33 -5.33 -21.62
CA ASN A 37 24.57 -6.09 -21.62
C ASN A 37 25.63 -5.36 -20.77
N SER A 38 26.03 -6.00 -19.70
CA SER A 38 26.93 -5.48 -18.67
C SER A 38 27.67 -6.66 -18.04
N ARG A 39 28.72 -6.38 -17.27
CA ARG A 39 29.35 -7.37 -16.39
C ARG A 39 28.45 -7.66 -15.19
N VAL A 40 28.71 -8.79 -14.53
CA VAL A 40 27.95 -9.24 -13.36
C VAL A 40 28.18 -8.37 -12.12
N ASP A 41 29.31 -7.68 -12.08
CA ASP A 41 29.73 -6.73 -11.04
C ASP A 41 29.43 -5.27 -11.41
N ASP A 42 28.86 -5.01 -12.60
CA ASP A 42 28.49 -3.65 -12.98
C ASP A 42 27.26 -3.19 -12.17
N PRO A 43 27.24 -1.92 -11.69
CA PRO A 43 26.10 -1.37 -10.94
C PRO A 43 24.75 -1.48 -11.66
N VAL A 44 24.75 -1.39 -12.99
CA VAL A 44 23.52 -1.53 -13.81
C VAL A 44 22.95 -2.95 -13.76
N PHE A 45 23.80 -3.97 -13.62
CA PHE A 45 23.33 -5.36 -13.45
C PHE A 45 22.67 -5.53 -12.09
N GLU A 46 23.33 -5.09 -11.02
CA GLU A 46 22.79 -5.16 -9.67
C GLU A 46 21.46 -4.42 -9.56
N CYS A 47 21.40 -3.18 -10.07
CA CYS A 47 20.20 -2.37 -10.10
C CYS A 47 19.05 -3.08 -10.84
N GLY A 48 19.29 -3.54 -12.06
CA GLY A 48 18.29 -4.25 -12.87
C GLY A 48 17.83 -5.55 -12.22
N PHE A 49 18.74 -6.30 -11.60
CA PHE A 49 18.44 -7.58 -10.95
C PHE A 49 17.60 -7.38 -9.68
N ARG A 50 17.98 -6.43 -8.81
CA ARG A 50 17.19 -6.07 -7.62
C ARG A 50 15.79 -5.56 -8.00
N ASN A 51 15.70 -4.70 -9.01
CA ASN A 51 14.41 -4.23 -9.53
C ASN A 51 13.54 -5.38 -10.05
N PHE A 52 14.15 -6.36 -10.73
CA PHE A 52 13.45 -7.54 -11.23
C PHE A 52 12.96 -8.45 -10.10
N ILE A 53 13.73 -8.63 -9.01
CA ILE A 53 13.26 -9.37 -7.82
C ILE A 53 12.03 -8.70 -7.23
N GLY A 54 12.06 -7.38 -7.03
CA GLY A 54 10.88 -6.63 -6.57
C GLY A 54 9.70 -6.80 -7.53
N THR A 55 9.94 -6.70 -8.83
CA THR A 55 8.92 -6.87 -9.88
C THR A 55 8.26 -8.24 -9.78
N ALA A 56 9.06 -9.30 -9.70
CA ALA A 56 8.57 -10.67 -9.59
C ALA A 56 7.76 -10.90 -8.30
N SER A 57 8.18 -10.30 -7.19
CA SER A 57 7.44 -10.32 -5.93
C SER A 57 6.07 -9.67 -6.06
N VAL A 58 5.98 -8.46 -6.62
CA VAL A 58 4.69 -7.78 -6.87
C VAL A 58 3.78 -8.64 -7.73
N VAL A 59 4.29 -9.21 -8.82
CA VAL A 59 3.50 -10.05 -9.73
C VAL A 59 3.03 -11.33 -9.05
N ARG A 60 3.87 -11.94 -8.21
CA ARG A 60 3.51 -13.12 -7.41
C ARG A 60 2.35 -12.80 -6.47
N GLU A 61 2.50 -11.77 -5.65
CA GLU A 61 1.47 -11.39 -4.67
C GLU A 61 0.17 -10.97 -5.35
N PHE A 62 0.25 -10.18 -6.42
CA PHE A 62 -0.92 -9.71 -7.18
C PHE A 62 -1.76 -10.88 -7.71
N ARG A 63 -1.13 -11.92 -8.26
CA ARG A 63 -1.82 -13.10 -8.81
C ARG A 63 -2.45 -14.01 -7.75
N SER A 64 -2.11 -13.83 -6.48
CA SER A 64 -2.65 -14.59 -5.36
C SER A 64 -3.51 -13.77 -4.40
N LEU A 65 -3.92 -12.56 -4.80
CA LEU A 65 -4.64 -11.64 -3.92
C LEU A 65 -5.94 -12.23 -3.39
N ARG A 66 -6.06 -12.17 -2.06
CA ARG A 66 -7.26 -12.51 -1.30
C ARG A 66 -7.57 -11.33 -0.38
N ILE A 67 -8.53 -10.50 -0.76
CA ILE A 67 -8.88 -9.30 -0.02
C ILE A 67 -10.08 -9.62 0.88
N GLY A 68 -9.89 -9.55 2.20
CA GLY A 68 -11.00 -9.68 3.13
C GLY A 68 -11.89 -8.46 3.05
N GLN A 69 -13.18 -8.64 2.83
CA GLN A 69 -14.15 -7.56 2.84
C GLN A 69 -15.07 -7.67 4.06
N ILE A 70 -15.05 -6.68 4.96
CA ILE A 70 -15.99 -6.61 6.08
C ILE A 70 -17.03 -5.54 5.81
N ALA A 71 -18.27 -5.99 5.60
CA ALA A 71 -19.41 -5.18 5.21
C ALA A 71 -19.24 -4.45 3.85
N PRO A 72 -20.34 -3.92 3.27
CA PRO A 72 -20.27 -3.07 2.10
C PRO A 72 -19.71 -1.67 2.43
N ARG A 73 -19.24 -0.97 1.40
CA ARG A 73 -18.84 0.45 1.49
C ARG A 73 -19.94 1.36 2.07
N PRO A 74 -19.59 2.55 2.59
CA PRO A 74 -20.57 3.59 2.90
C PRO A 74 -21.42 3.97 1.68
N LEU A 75 -22.69 4.35 1.91
CA LEU A 75 -23.65 4.63 0.82
C LEU A 75 -23.18 5.74 -0.13
N ALA A 76 -22.59 6.81 0.41
CA ALA A 76 -22.13 7.96 -0.36
C ALA A 76 -20.80 7.75 -1.09
N PHE A 77 -20.10 6.63 -0.85
CA PHE A 77 -18.75 6.38 -1.37
C PHE A 77 -18.81 5.68 -2.72
N TRP A 78 -19.32 6.37 -3.74
CA TRP A 78 -19.41 5.81 -5.10
C TRP A 78 -18.03 5.56 -5.73
N THR A 79 -17.03 6.28 -5.25
CA THR A 79 -15.63 6.23 -5.70
C THR A 79 -14.93 4.91 -5.38
N VAL A 80 -15.40 4.14 -4.38
CA VAL A 80 -14.80 2.84 -4.00
C VAL A 80 -15.62 1.65 -4.50
N ILE A 81 -16.57 1.86 -5.42
CA ILE A 81 -17.30 0.77 -6.07
C ILE A 81 -16.33 -0.06 -6.88
N VAL A 82 -16.36 -1.38 -6.68
CA VAL A 82 -15.58 -2.33 -7.48
C VAL A 82 -16.49 -3.34 -8.18
N ASN A 83 -16.02 -3.83 -9.31
CA ASN A 83 -16.59 -4.98 -9.99
C ASN A 83 -15.83 -6.24 -9.55
N GLU A 84 -16.33 -6.92 -8.52
CA GLU A 84 -15.70 -8.13 -7.96
C GLU A 84 -15.53 -9.24 -9.01
N GLY A 85 -16.56 -9.47 -9.84
CA GLY A 85 -16.50 -10.47 -10.91
C GLY A 85 -15.39 -10.18 -11.91
N GLU A 86 -15.25 -8.92 -12.30
CA GLU A 86 -14.20 -8.50 -13.22
C GLU A 86 -12.79 -8.61 -12.61
N LEU A 87 -12.63 -8.23 -11.33
CA LEU A 87 -11.37 -8.40 -10.59
C LEU A 87 -10.96 -9.88 -10.53
N LEU A 88 -11.92 -10.78 -10.31
CA LEU A 88 -11.69 -12.22 -10.30
C LEU A 88 -11.36 -12.76 -11.68
N GLU A 89 -12.19 -12.49 -12.69
CA GLU A 89 -12.06 -13.05 -14.03
C GLU A 89 -10.81 -12.57 -14.76
N ARG A 90 -10.42 -11.30 -14.57
CA ARG A 90 -9.28 -10.71 -15.27
C ARG A 90 -7.97 -10.87 -14.54
N PHE A 91 -7.98 -10.71 -13.21
CA PHE A 91 -6.76 -10.64 -12.41
C PHE A 91 -6.60 -11.78 -11.42
N GLY A 92 -7.63 -12.60 -11.21
CA GLY A 92 -7.62 -13.65 -10.19
C GLY A 92 -7.76 -13.14 -8.76
N VAL A 93 -8.12 -11.85 -8.57
CA VAL A 93 -8.29 -11.25 -7.25
C VAL A 93 -9.57 -11.78 -6.63
N LYS A 94 -9.45 -12.40 -5.46
CA LYS A 94 -10.59 -12.95 -4.72
C LYS A 94 -10.98 -12.01 -3.60
N VAL A 95 -12.23 -11.58 -3.59
CA VAL A 95 -12.80 -10.86 -2.44
C VAL A 95 -13.44 -11.90 -1.52
N ILE A 96 -13.08 -11.87 -0.24
CA ILE A 96 -13.54 -12.83 0.77
C ILE A 96 -14.47 -12.08 1.73
N PRO A 97 -15.80 -12.15 1.52
CA PRO A 97 -16.74 -11.39 2.33
C PRO A 97 -16.90 -12.02 3.73
N ILE A 98 -17.06 -11.16 4.73
CA ILE A 98 -17.55 -11.51 6.06
C ILE A 98 -18.51 -10.42 6.53
N THR A 99 -19.56 -10.81 7.26
CA THR A 99 -20.54 -9.83 7.74
C THR A 99 -19.99 -9.03 8.93
N MET A 100 -20.48 -7.80 9.10
CA MET A 100 -20.18 -7.00 10.31
C MET A 100 -20.59 -7.75 11.58
N THR A 101 -21.72 -8.47 11.55
CA THR A 101 -22.23 -9.24 12.68
C THR A 101 -21.28 -10.35 13.10
N GLU A 102 -20.73 -11.12 12.17
CA GLU A 102 -19.76 -12.18 12.48
C GLU A 102 -18.50 -11.64 13.16
N ILE A 103 -18.00 -10.48 12.72
CA ILE A 103 -16.87 -9.80 13.35
C ILE A 103 -17.23 -9.33 14.76
N VAL A 104 -18.38 -8.69 14.93
CA VAL A 104 -18.86 -8.19 16.22
C VAL A 104 -19.04 -9.33 17.23
N ASP A 105 -19.65 -10.43 16.81
CA ASP A 105 -19.83 -11.63 17.63
C ASP A 105 -18.49 -12.25 18.02
N ALA A 106 -17.54 -12.32 17.08
CA ALA A 106 -16.20 -12.81 17.36
C ALA A 106 -15.46 -11.91 18.38
N VAL A 107 -15.60 -10.59 18.28
CA VAL A 107 -15.04 -9.62 19.24
C VAL A 107 -15.66 -9.82 20.63
N HIS A 108 -16.98 -9.92 20.71
CA HIS A 108 -17.67 -10.16 21.98
C HIS A 108 -17.28 -11.50 22.62
N ARG A 109 -17.14 -12.56 21.82
CA ARG A 109 -16.62 -13.85 22.29
C ARG A 109 -15.21 -13.72 22.86
N LYS A 110 -14.29 -13.04 22.16
CA LYS A 110 -12.91 -12.81 22.63
C LYS A 110 -12.86 -12.05 23.96
N ILE A 111 -13.71 -11.03 24.11
CA ILE A 111 -13.81 -10.28 25.37
C ILE A 111 -14.35 -11.15 26.50
N LYS A 112 -15.37 -11.98 26.23
CA LYS A 112 -15.98 -12.87 27.23
C LYS A 112 -15.00 -13.97 27.67
N GLU A 113 -14.26 -14.56 26.75
CA GLU A 113 -13.23 -15.55 27.04
C GLU A 113 -12.08 -14.97 27.87
N ASN A 114 -11.74 -13.70 27.66
CA ASN A 114 -10.77 -12.93 28.45
C ASN A 114 -9.43 -13.66 28.68
N LYS A 115 -8.95 -14.35 27.63
CA LYS A 115 -7.69 -15.11 27.63
C LYS A 115 -6.47 -14.22 27.85
N SER A 116 -5.32 -14.85 28.16
CA SER A 116 -4.05 -14.14 28.38
C SER A 116 -3.65 -13.28 27.17
N SER A 117 -3.84 -13.78 25.95
CA SER A 117 -3.54 -13.05 24.71
C SER A 117 -4.23 -11.69 24.61
N LEU A 118 -5.49 -11.57 25.07
CA LEU A 118 -6.21 -10.29 25.11
C LEU A 118 -5.58 -9.34 26.13
N LYS A 119 -5.23 -9.84 27.32
CA LYS A 119 -4.63 -9.03 28.39
C LYS A 119 -3.24 -8.54 27.99
N GLU A 120 -2.44 -9.41 27.39
CA GLU A 120 -1.11 -9.09 26.84
C GLU A 120 -1.21 -8.02 25.75
N THR A 121 -2.17 -8.15 24.83
CA THR A 121 -2.40 -7.15 23.77
C THR A 121 -2.76 -5.78 24.36
N VAL A 122 -3.64 -5.73 25.37
CA VAL A 122 -4.01 -4.48 26.06
C VAL A 122 -2.80 -3.86 26.77
N GLN A 123 -1.96 -4.67 27.41
CA GLN A 123 -0.75 -4.19 28.09
C GLN A 123 0.28 -3.64 27.09
N ASP A 124 0.50 -4.34 25.98
CA ASP A 124 1.38 -3.89 24.90
C ASP A 124 0.92 -2.54 24.34
N PHE A 125 -0.38 -2.39 24.05
CA PHE A 125 -0.96 -1.12 23.62
C PHE A 125 -0.61 0.02 24.58
N LYS A 126 -0.91 -0.15 25.86
CA LYS A 126 -0.68 0.88 26.89
C LYS A 126 0.80 1.19 27.14
N LYS A 127 1.69 0.26 26.82
CA LYS A 127 3.14 0.46 26.92
C LYS A 127 3.67 1.35 25.79
N ARG A 128 3.08 1.26 24.59
CA ARG A 128 3.57 1.96 23.38
C ARG A 128 2.89 3.30 23.11
N VAL A 129 1.61 3.44 23.45
CA VAL A 129 0.83 4.64 23.13
C VAL A 129 0.03 5.14 24.32
N ALA A 130 -0.15 6.47 24.40
CA ALA A 130 -0.98 7.08 25.43
C ALA A 130 -2.47 7.02 25.03
N PHE A 131 -3.31 6.40 25.87
CA PHE A 131 -4.77 6.42 25.68
C PHE A 131 -5.37 7.60 26.42
N THR A 132 -5.98 8.55 25.71
CA THR A 132 -6.49 9.81 26.29
C THR A 132 -8.02 9.89 26.23
N LYS A 133 -8.67 10.01 27.40
CA LYS A 133 -10.15 10.09 27.51
C LYS A 133 -10.88 8.88 26.89
N ILE A 134 -10.26 7.70 27.01
CA ILE A 134 -10.78 6.40 26.56
C ILE A 134 -10.97 5.48 27.78
N ASP A 135 -12.10 4.77 27.85
CA ASP A 135 -12.37 3.78 28.90
C ASP A 135 -11.68 2.43 28.62
N GLU A 136 -11.42 1.66 29.68
CA GLU A 136 -10.78 0.35 29.60
C GLU A 136 -11.53 -0.63 28.69
N GLY A 137 -12.86 -0.53 28.64
CA GLY A 137 -13.70 -1.38 27.80
C GLY A 137 -13.45 -1.13 26.31
N SER A 138 -13.29 0.12 25.90
CA SER A 138 -12.91 0.51 24.54
C SER A 138 -11.54 -0.03 24.15
N ILE A 139 -10.55 0.04 25.04
CA ILE A 139 -9.21 -0.53 24.80
C ILE A 139 -9.29 -2.05 24.61
N LYS A 140 -10.07 -2.74 25.45
CA LYS A 140 -10.33 -4.19 25.29
C LYS A 140 -11.03 -4.52 23.99
N ARG A 141 -11.99 -3.70 23.53
CA ARG A 141 -12.65 -3.90 22.23
C ARG A 141 -11.68 -3.74 21.05
N MET A 142 -10.80 -2.73 21.09
CA MET A 142 -9.75 -2.56 20.08
C MET A 142 -8.79 -3.75 20.05
N ALA A 143 -8.33 -4.22 21.22
CA ALA A 143 -7.45 -5.38 21.32
C ALA A 143 -8.12 -6.67 20.82
N ALA A 144 -9.39 -6.89 21.18
CA ALA A 144 -10.15 -8.04 20.69
C ALA A 144 -10.38 -7.97 19.17
N LEU A 145 -10.67 -6.79 18.62
CA LEU A 145 -10.79 -6.58 17.17
C LEU A 145 -9.48 -6.94 16.46
N LYS A 146 -8.33 -6.45 16.95
CA LYS A 146 -7.00 -6.80 16.41
C LYS A 146 -6.82 -8.32 16.30
N LEU A 147 -7.09 -9.05 17.40
CA LEU A 147 -6.94 -10.50 17.43
C LEU A 147 -7.89 -11.21 16.47
N VAL A 148 -9.15 -10.78 16.40
CA VAL A 148 -10.15 -11.37 15.48
C VAL A 148 -9.73 -11.18 14.02
N LEU A 149 -9.23 -9.99 13.65
CA LEU A 149 -8.81 -9.71 12.29
C LEU A 149 -7.54 -10.49 11.91
N ILE A 150 -6.59 -10.67 12.83
CA ILE A 150 -5.40 -11.51 12.61
C ILE A 150 -5.81 -12.96 12.38
N GLU A 151 -6.63 -13.54 13.28
CA GLU A 151 -7.11 -14.92 13.15
C GLU A 151 -7.87 -15.13 11.84
N TRP A 152 -8.67 -14.15 11.42
CA TRP A 152 -9.39 -14.21 10.15
C TRP A 152 -8.45 -14.13 8.94
N ALA A 153 -7.48 -13.22 8.98
CA ALA A 153 -6.47 -13.09 7.93
C ALA A 153 -5.66 -14.37 7.76
N GLU A 154 -5.25 -15.01 8.84
CA GLU A 154 -4.54 -16.29 8.81
C GLU A 154 -5.42 -17.41 8.26
N ARG A 155 -6.63 -17.57 8.81
CA ARG A 155 -7.56 -18.64 8.44
C ARG A 155 -7.92 -18.61 6.96
N GLU A 156 -8.19 -17.44 6.41
CA GLU A 156 -8.60 -17.27 5.01
C GLU A 156 -7.42 -16.99 4.08
N CYS A 157 -6.19 -16.92 4.62
CA CYS A 157 -4.97 -16.54 3.89
C CYS A 157 -5.13 -15.20 3.15
N LEU A 158 -5.59 -14.17 3.87
CA LEU A 158 -5.82 -12.85 3.31
C LEU A 158 -4.50 -12.11 3.05
N SER A 159 -4.43 -11.43 1.91
CA SER A 159 -3.33 -10.53 1.54
C SER A 159 -3.50 -9.14 2.16
N ALA A 160 -4.76 -8.71 2.32
CA ALA A 160 -5.14 -7.43 2.93
C ALA A 160 -6.61 -7.48 3.37
N ILE A 161 -7.04 -6.49 4.14
CA ILE A 161 -8.42 -6.31 4.58
C ILE A 161 -8.92 -4.95 4.07
N ALA A 162 -10.15 -4.89 3.59
CA ALA A 162 -10.87 -3.64 3.35
C ALA A 162 -12.19 -3.70 4.11
N PHE A 163 -12.55 -2.63 4.80
CA PHE A 163 -13.78 -2.66 5.58
C PHE A 163 -14.42 -1.32 5.82
N GLN A 164 -15.72 -1.39 6.12
CA GLN A 164 -16.51 -0.23 6.50
C GLN A 164 -16.19 0.18 7.95
N CYS A 165 -15.13 0.95 8.11
CA CYS A 165 -14.68 1.50 9.39
C CYS A 165 -15.70 2.48 10.02
N TRP A 166 -16.56 3.10 9.21
CA TRP A 166 -17.65 3.97 9.69
C TRP A 166 -18.90 3.93 8.79
N THR A 167 -20.11 4.12 9.33
CA THR A 167 -20.47 4.17 10.75
C THR A 167 -20.74 2.78 11.36
N ALA A 168 -20.85 1.74 10.54
CA ALA A 168 -21.34 0.42 10.98
C ALA A 168 -20.57 -0.18 12.16
N LEU A 169 -19.23 -0.18 12.10
CA LEU A 169 -18.41 -0.69 13.21
C LEU A 169 -18.51 0.21 14.45
N GLN A 170 -18.60 1.52 14.27
CA GLN A 170 -18.79 2.47 15.36
C GLN A 170 -20.12 2.22 16.07
N ASP A 171 -21.18 1.95 15.34
CA ASP A 171 -22.49 1.66 15.91
C ASP A 171 -22.49 0.33 16.67
N ALA A 172 -21.80 -0.68 16.14
CA ALA A 172 -21.78 -2.02 16.73
C ALA A 172 -20.81 -2.17 17.92
N LEU A 173 -19.55 -1.71 17.78
CA LEU A 173 -18.51 -1.87 18.80
C LEU A 173 -18.22 -0.61 19.61
N LYS A 174 -18.84 0.53 19.27
CA LYS A 174 -18.61 1.83 19.96
C LYS A 174 -17.14 2.23 20.01
N ILE A 175 -16.39 1.94 18.94
CA ILE A 175 -14.97 2.30 18.74
C ILE A 175 -14.71 2.67 17.27
N PHE A 176 -13.65 3.45 17.03
CA PHE A 176 -12.97 3.54 15.75
C PHE A 176 -11.97 2.40 15.61
N PRO A 177 -11.80 1.86 14.40
CA PRO A 177 -10.82 0.84 14.13
C PRO A 177 -9.45 1.41 13.72
N CYS A 178 -9.32 2.72 13.46
CA CYS A 178 -8.12 3.30 12.82
C CYS A 178 -6.81 2.91 13.53
N PHE A 179 -6.77 2.89 14.88
CA PHE A 179 -5.61 2.40 15.61
C PHE A 179 -5.30 0.91 15.34
N VAL A 180 -6.33 0.06 15.26
CA VAL A 180 -6.20 -1.37 14.96
C VAL A 180 -5.72 -1.57 13.52
N ASP A 181 -6.18 -0.75 12.58
CA ASP A 181 -5.74 -0.78 11.18
C ASP A 181 -4.24 -0.49 11.06
N SER A 182 -3.76 0.48 11.84
CA SER A 182 -2.32 0.77 12.01
C SER A 182 -1.55 -0.43 12.54
N GLU A 183 -2.09 -1.14 13.53
CA GLU A 183 -1.45 -2.31 14.12
C GLU A 183 -1.32 -3.45 13.09
N LEU A 184 -2.40 -3.77 12.36
CA LEU A 184 -2.37 -4.82 11.34
C LEU A 184 -1.46 -4.47 10.16
N THR A 185 -1.54 -3.23 9.67
CA THR A 185 -0.67 -2.77 8.58
C THR A 185 0.80 -2.80 9.02
N GLY A 186 1.09 -2.43 10.27
CA GLY A 186 2.41 -2.60 10.89
C GLY A 186 2.89 -4.06 10.93
N MET A 187 1.96 -5.02 11.05
CA MET A 187 2.22 -6.46 10.99
C MET A 187 2.28 -7.03 9.57
N ARG A 188 2.30 -6.17 8.54
CA ARG A 188 2.31 -6.55 7.11
C ARG A 188 1.01 -7.17 6.62
N ILE A 189 -0.11 -6.86 7.29
CA ILE A 189 -1.47 -7.14 6.82
C ILE A 189 -2.10 -5.78 6.51
N PRO A 190 -1.97 -5.25 5.27
CA PRO A 190 -2.52 -3.95 4.93
C PRO A 190 -4.02 -3.90 5.18
N VAL A 191 -4.48 -2.77 5.74
CA VAL A 191 -5.90 -2.52 5.95
C VAL A 191 -6.29 -1.23 5.24
N ALA A 192 -7.26 -1.31 4.34
CA ALA A 192 -7.83 -0.17 3.63
C ALA A 192 -9.17 0.23 4.24
N CYS A 193 -9.35 1.52 4.47
CA CYS A 193 -10.56 2.08 5.06
C CYS A 193 -11.70 2.15 4.01
N GLU A 194 -12.94 2.37 4.49
CA GLU A 194 -14.17 2.54 3.69
C GLU A 194 -14.49 1.44 2.68
N THR A 195 -13.97 0.23 2.90
CA THR A 195 -14.09 -0.90 1.97
C THR A 195 -13.42 -0.64 0.61
N ASP A 196 -12.33 0.12 0.61
CA ASP A 196 -11.57 0.39 -0.60
C ASP A 196 -10.70 -0.81 -1.03
N ILE A 197 -11.29 -1.71 -1.79
CA ILE A 197 -10.64 -2.91 -2.32
C ILE A 197 -9.47 -2.56 -3.24
N HIS A 198 -9.62 -1.55 -4.10
CA HIS A 198 -8.57 -1.06 -5.00
C HIS A 198 -7.38 -0.47 -4.21
N GLY A 199 -7.68 0.24 -3.12
CA GLY A 199 -6.70 0.68 -2.13
C GLY A 199 -5.94 -0.47 -1.47
N ALA A 200 -6.65 -1.52 -1.04
CA ALA A 200 -6.04 -2.73 -0.48
C ALA A 200 -5.11 -3.44 -1.48
N ILE A 201 -5.53 -3.56 -2.75
CA ILE A 201 -4.68 -4.09 -3.84
C ILE A 201 -3.39 -3.26 -3.96
N THR A 202 -3.54 -1.94 -3.98
CA THR A 202 -2.41 -0.99 -4.08
C THR A 202 -1.41 -1.20 -2.94
N ALA A 203 -1.89 -1.31 -1.71
CA ALA A 203 -1.03 -1.50 -0.53
C ALA A 203 -0.26 -2.83 -0.58
N VAL A 204 -0.88 -3.92 -1.04
CA VAL A 204 -0.17 -5.20 -1.22
C VAL A 204 0.91 -5.09 -2.29
N MET A 205 0.63 -4.43 -3.42
CA MET A 205 1.62 -4.22 -4.48
C MET A 205 2.82 -3.42 -3.98
N LEU A 206 2.60 -2.32 -3.24
CA LEU A 206 3.68 -1.53 -2.65
C LEU A 206 4.49 -2.36 -1.63
N GLN A 207 3.82 -3.07 -0.72
CA GLN A 207 4.50 -3.91 0.27
C GLN A 207 5.38 -4.99 -0.39
N ALA A 208 4.87 -5.62 -1.45
CA ALA A 208 5.57 -6.65 -2.20
C ALA A 208 6.80 -6.14 -2.95
N SER A 209 6.81 -4.86 -3.34
CA SER A 209 7.93 -4.23 -4.08
C SER A 209 9.24 -4.22 -3.29
N LEU A 210 9.16 -4.20 -1.95
CA LEU A 210 10.29 -4.25 -1.02
C LEU A 210 10.34 -5.57 -0.23
N LEU A 211 9.68 -6.63 -0.71
CA LEU A 211 9.65 -7.94 -0.05
C LEU A 211 9.16 -7.88 1.41
N GLY A 212 8.28 -6.93 1.74
CA GLY A 212 7.79 -6.72 3.10
C GLY A 212 8.79 -6.07 4.07
N ALA A 213 9.90 -5.50 3.61
CA ALA A 213 10.91 -4.89 4.49
C ALA A 213 10.33 -3.76 5.36
N THR A 214 9.41 -2.96 4.83
CA THR A 214 8.74 -1.85 5.53
C THR A 214 7.22 -1.94 5.32
N PRO A 215 6.37 -1.52 6.28
CA PRO A 215 4.93 -1.52 6.04
C PRO A 215 4.56 -0.36 5.12
N THR A 216 3.41 -0.49 4.47
CA THR A 216 2.74 0.61 3.79
C THR A 216 1.98 1.50 4.77
N PHE A 217 1.47 2.62 4.29
CA PHE A 217 0.43 3.41 4.95
C PHE A 217 -0.65 3.76 3.93
N PHE A 218 -1.89 3.91 4.39
CA PHE A 218 -3.06 4.18 3.57
C PHE A 218 -3.60 5.56 3.91
N ALA A 219 -3.65 6.47 2.93
CA ALA A 219 -3.80 7.90 3.15
C ALA A 219 -4.80 8.54 2.20
N ASP A 220 -5.34 9.66 2.64
CA ASP A 220 -6.09 10.61 1.84
C ASP A 220 -5.14 11.72 1.36
N LEU A 221 -5.26 12.08 0.09
CA LEU A 221 -4.85 13.40 -0.40
C LEU A 221 -5.88 14.41 0.11
N THR A 222 -5.45 15.33 0.99
CA THR A 222 -6.38 16.08 1.84
C THR A 222 -6.31 17.59 1.65
N ILE A 223 -5.13 18.19 1.82
CA ILE A 223 -4.95 19.65 1.87
C ILE A 223 -3.56 20.01 1.32
N ARG A 224 -3.52 21.01 0.42
CA ARG A 224 -2.28 21.61 -0.07
C ARG A 224 -1.52 22.31 1.05
N HIS A 225 -0.19 22.26 0.97
CA HIS A 225 0.66 22.95 1.93
C HIS A 225 0.50 24.48 1.78
N PRO A 226 0.38 25.24 2.88
CA PRO A 226 0.08 26.68 2.81
C PRO A 226 1.22 27.53 2.23
N GLU A 227 2.46 27.03 2.28
CA GLU A 227 3.68 27.77 1.91
C GLU A 227 4.54 27.06 0.85
N ASN A 228 4.17 25.85 0.43
CA ASN A 228 4.92 25.06 -0.55
C ASN A 228 3.93 24.58 -1.60
N GLU A 229 4.03 25.13 -2.81
CA GLU A 229 3.07 24.87 -3.88
C GLU A 229 3.10 23.41 -4.37
N ASP A 230 4.22 22.71 -4.18
CA ASP A 230 4.45 21.33 -4.60
C ASP A 230 4.30 20.30 -3.47
N SER A 231 3.64 20.70 -2.37
CA SER A 231 3.45 19.85 -1.20
C SER A 231 1.99 19.63 -0.83
N GLU A 232 1.68 18.42 -0.38
CA GLU A 232 0.35 17.93 -0.04
C GLU A 232 0.37 17.18 1.30
N LEU A 233 -0.71 17.31 2.06
CA LEU A 233 -0.95 16.53 3.26
C LEU A 233 -1.47 15.14 2.90
N LEU A 234 -0.67 14.11 3.18
CA LEU A 234 -1.15 12.74 3.30
C LEU A 234 -1.68 12.53 4.71
N TRP A 235 -2.96 12.24 4.86
CA TRP A 235 -3.60 12.15 6.17
C TRP A 235 -4.66 11.06 6.21
N HIS A 236 -4.89 10.48 7.38
CA HIS A 236 -6.09 9.69 7.64
C HIS A 236 -6.38 9.65 9.16
N CYS A 237 -7.56 9.15 9.57
CA CYS A 237 -8.03 9.05 10.96
C CYS A 237 -7.17 8.21 11.94
N GLY A 238 -6.03 7.66 11.52
CA GLY A 238 -5.19 6.78 12.34
C GLY A 238 -4.64 5.48 11.73
N PRO A 239 -4.89 5.07 10.47
CA PRO A 239 -4.46 3.77 9.96
C PRO A 239 -2.96 3.67 9.65
N PHE A 240 -2.19 4.77 9.66
CA PHE A 240 -0.75 4.68 9.38
C PHE A 240 -0.02 3.92 10.51
N PRO A 241 0.82 2.92 10.22
CA PRO A 241 1.47 2.11 11.25
C PRO A 241 2.28 2.89 12.28
N TYR A 242 2.13 2.54 13.56
CA TYR A 242 2.98 3.03 14.66
C TYR A 242 4.49 2.85 14.42
N LEU A 243 4.88 1.78 13.70
CA LEU A 243 6.27 1.51 13.34
C LEU A 243 6.88 2.58 12.41
N LEU A 244 6.05 3.34 11.71
CA LEU A 244 6.48 4.42 10.84
C LEU A 244 6.52 5.78 11.54
N ARG A 245 6.06 5.89 12.80
CA ARG A 245 6.02 7.17 13.52
C ARG A 245 7.40 7.85 13.49
N ASP A 246 7.37 9.17 13.41
CA ASP A 246 8.55 9.98 13.63
C ASP A 246 9.12 9.76 15.05
N GLU A 247 10.44 9.85 15.23
CA GLU A 247 11.08 9.59 16.53
C GLU A 247 10.63 10.60 17.60
N ASP A 248 10.34 11.84 17.19
CA ASP A 248 9.87 12.91 18.05
C ASP A 248 8.34 12.92 18.23
N ALA A 249 7.63 12.03 17.54
CA ALA A 249 6.18 11.94 17.66
C ALA A 249 5.78 11.53 19.09
N LYS A 250 4.66 12.10 19.55
CA LYS A 250 4.01 11.73 20.82
C LYS A 250 2.76 10.92 20.53
N PRO A 251 2.89 9.61 20.28
CA PRO A 251 1.78 8.80 19.79
C PRO A 251 0.69 8.67 20.84
N SER A 252 -0.54 8.99 20.44
CA SER A 252 -1.71 8.84 21.30
C SER A 252 -2.88 8.21 20.57
N VAL A 253 -3.79 7.61 21.34
CA VAL A 253 -5.07 7.11 20.86
C VAL A 253 -6.16 7.81 21.64
N GLY A 254 -7.10 8.41 20.93
CA GLY A 254 -8.08 9.31 21.50
C GLY A 254 -9.43 9.26 20.78
N ARG A 255 -10.17 10.35 20.94
CA ARG A 255 -11.41 10.62 20.21
C ARG A 255 -11.11 11.49 19.00
N HIS A 256 -11.97 11.38 17.99
CA HIS A 256 -11.90 12.25 16.81
C HIS A 256 -11.98 13.72 17.20
N TYR A 257 -11.36 14.60 16.40
CA TYR A 257 -11.36 16.05 16.66
C TYR A 257 -12.70 16.72 16.32
N ILE A 258 -13.45 16.15 15.39
CA ILE A 258 -14.85 16.51 15.09
C ILE A 258 -15.74 16.12 16.28
N PRO A 259 -16.36 17.08 17.01
CA PRO A 259 -17.09 16.81 18.25
C PRO A 259 -18.31 15.89 18.11
N GLU A 260 -18.96 15.87 16.94
CA GLU A 260 -20.14 15.06 16.65
C GLU A 260 -19.82 13.57 16.63
N ILE A 261 -18.54 13.24 16.40
CA ILE A 261 -18.02 11.88 16.32
C ILE A 261 -17.62 11.40 17.73
N LYS A 262 -18.44 10.52 18.32
CA LYS A 262 -18.33 10.16 19.75
C LYS A 262 -17.45 8.96 20.07
N CYS A 263 -17.09 8.13 19.11
CA CYS A 263 -16.36 6.88 19.37
C CYS A 263 -14.85 7.12 19.57
N PRO A 264 -14.18 6.43 20.51
CA PRO A 264 -12.73 6.47 20.67
C PRO A 264 -12.02 5.46 19.75
N GLY A 265 -10.73 5.65 19.48
CA GLY A 265 -9.91 4.72 18.68
C GLY A 265 -9.18 5.36 17.49
N VAL A 266 -9.22 6.69 17.41
CA VAL A 266 -8.45 7.51 16.46
C VAL A 266 -7.00 7.54 16.95
N ALA A 267 -6.06 7.29 16.04
CA ALA A 267 -4.64 7.28 16.33
C ALA A 267 -4.00 8.61 15.89
N GLU A 268 -3.06 9.13 16.67
CA GLU A 268 -2.44 10.44 16.44
C GLU A 268 -0.91 10.39 16.48
N TRP A 269 -0.27 10.54 15.32
CA TRP A 269 1.18 10.76 15.18
C TRP A 269 1.57 11.15 13.74
N LYS A 270 2.61 11.97 13.60
CA LYS A 270 3.34 12.16 12.34
C LYS A 270 4.16 10.89 12.06
N ILE A 271 4.20 10.41 10.81
CA ILE A 271 5.17 9.38 10.39
C ILE A 271 6.47 10.02 9.91
N LYS A 272 7.57 9.27 9.96
CA LYS A 272 8.88 9.71 9.50
C LYS A 272 8.83 10.15 8.03
N GLY A 273 9.64 11.14 7.68
CA GLY A 273 9.83 11.57 6.29
C GLY A 273 10.74 10.63 5.49
N GLY A 274 11.47 11.22 4.53
CA GLY A 274 12.37 10.49 3.62
C GLY A 274 11.73 10.19 2.26
N ASP A 275 12.41 9.39 1.44
CA ASP A 275 11.91 9.06 0.10
C ASP A 275 10.73 8.09 0.18
N ILE A 276 9.69 8.38 -0.59
CA ILE A 276 8.40 7.69 -0.56
C ILE A 276 7.96 7.40 -1.99
N THR A 277 7.28 6.28 -2.19
CA THR A 277 6.45 6.08 -3.39
C THR A 277 4.99 6.08 -2.98
N VAL A 278 4.21 6.90 -3.67
CA VAL A 278 2.75 6.92 -3.60
C VAL A 278 2.20 6.20 -4.82
N ALA A 279 1.19 5.35 -4.64
CA ALA A 279 0.57 4.63 -5.74
C ALA A 279 -0.95 4.53 -5.57
N ARG A 280 -1.62 4.21 -6.69
CA ARG A 280 -3.05 3.88 -6.74
C ARG A 280 -3.36 2.95 -7.91
N PHE A 281 -3.73 1.71 -7.63
CA PHE A 281 -4.43 0.83 -8.56
C PHE A 281 -5.88 1.28 -8.63
N ASP A 282 -6.41 1.55 -9.82
CA ASP A 282 -7.84 1.82 -10.00
C ASP A 282 -8.27 1.52 -11.44
N GLY A 283 -9.58 1.61 -11.71
CA GLY A 283 -10.06 1.46 -13.07
C GLY A 283 -11.51 1.87 -13.29
N ASP A 284 -11.78 2.33 -14.51
CA ASP A 284 -13.11 2.71 -14.98
C ASP A 284 -13.47 1.95 -16.27
N ARG A 285 -14.73 1.53 -16.40
CA ARG A 285 -15.24 0.89 -17.64
C ARG A 285 -14.37 -0.29 -18.13
N GLY A 286 -13.85 -1.06 -17.18
CA GLY A 286 -12.93 -2.17 -17.43
C GLY A 286 -11.58 -1.77 -18.02
N LYS A 287 -11.07 -0.58 -17.71
CA LYS A 287 -9.69 -0.19 -18.00
C LYS A 287 -9.00 0.13 -16.68
N TYR A 288 -7.97 -0.64 -16.35
CA TYR A 288 -7.25 -0.49 -15.11
C TYR A 288 -5.89 0.17 -15.33
N SER A 289 -5.53 1.06 -14.43
CA SER A 289 -4.27 1.77 -14.41
C SER A 289 -3.64 1.70 -13.01
N LEU A 290 -2.32 1.84 -12.96
CA LEU A 290 -1.56 1.97 -11.74
C LEU A 290 -0.86 3.32 -11.75
N LEU A 291 -1.39 4.28 -11.00
CA LEU A 291 -0.68 5.51 -10.66
C LEU A 291 0.53 5.14 -9.81
N MET A 292 1.68 5.74 -10.10
CA MET A 292 2.86 5.62 -9.26
C MET A 292 3.69 6.89 -9.37
N GLY A 293 4.16 7.38 -8.23
CA GLY A 293 5.13 8.46 -8.23
C GLY A 293 5.94 8.55 -6.94
N HIS A 294 7.10 9.19 -7.03
CA HIS A 294 7.99 9.47 -5.92
C HIS A 294 7.60 10.78 -5.26
N ALA A 295 7.68 10.80 -3.94
CA ALA A 295 7.53 11.98 -3.12
C ALA A 295 8.61 11.96 -2.05
N ARG A 296 8.85 13.08 -1.39
CA ARG A 296 9.74 13.16 -0.24
C ARG A 296 8.99 13.76 0.94
N GLY A 297 9.11 13.14 2.11
CA GLY A 297 8.57 13.72 3.33
C GLY A 297 9.18 15.11 3.58
N THR A 298 8.32 16.10 3.86
CA THR A 298 8.70 17.49 4.09
C THR A 298 8.10 18.00 5.40
N GLU A 299 8.52 19.18 5.84
CA GLU A 299 7.94 19.83 7.02
C GLU A 299 6.65 20.56 6.67
N GLY A 300 5.77 20.70 7.66
CA GLY A 300 4.53 21.44 7.49
C GLY A 300 3.75 21.60 8.78
N PRO A 301 2.62 22.33 8.75
CA PRO A 301 1.81 22.60 9.92
C PRO A 301 1.39 21.33 10.68
N PHE A 302 1.19 21.48 11.99
CA PHE A 302 0.67 20.42 12.83
C PHE A 302 -0.71 19.94 12.33
N ASN A 303 -0.92 18.62 12.34
CA ASN A 303 -2.21 18.00 12.07
C ASN A 303 -2.56 16.95 13.14
N ARG A 304 -3.85 16.64 13.28
CA ARG A 304 -4.34 15.53 14.13
C ARG A 304 -4.48 14.27 13.28
N GLY A 305 -4.78 13.11 13.87
CA GLY A 305 -4.79 11.84 13.12
C GLY A 305 -3.38 11.35 12.80
N THR A 306 -3.26 10.41 11.87
CA THR A 306 -1.94 10.02 11.35
C THR A 306 -1.67 10.68 10.02
N TYR A 307 -0.48 11.25 9.88
CA TYR A 307 -0.20 12.13 8.75
C TYR A 307 1.28 12.24 8.38
N LEU A 308 1.51 12.76 7.18
CA LEU A 308 2.79 13.19 6.66
C LEU A 308 2.56 14.28 5.62
N TRP A 309 3.38 15.33 5.65
CA TRP A 309 3.51 16.25 4.53
C TRP A 309 4.50 15.67 3.52
N VAL A 310 4.13 15.65 2.25
CA VAL A 310 5.01 15.18 1.17
C VAL A 310 5.15 16.26 0.11
N GLU A 311 6.36 16.41 -0.38
CA GLU A 311 6.72 17.25 -1.51
C GLU A 311 6.95 16.37 -2.74
N VAL A 312 6.41 16.81 -3.88
CA VAL A 312 6.57 16.16 -5.19
C VAL A 312 7.29 17.09 -6.15
N ASN A 313 7.57 16.61 -7.36
CA ASN A 313 8.26 17.39 -8.39
C ASN A 313 7.43 18.52 -9.02
N ASP A 314 6.12 18.31 -9.15
CA ASP A 314 5.15 19.23 -9.78
C ASP A 314 3.75 18.84 -9.30
N TRP A 315 3.24 19.49 -8.26
CA TRP A 315 1.92 19.14 -7.72
C TRP A 315 0.78 19.32 -8.73
N PRO A 316 0.70 20.41 -9.52
CA PRO A 316 -0.29 20.53 -10.59
C PRO A 316 -0.33 19.33 -11.56
N LEU A 317 0.83 18.76 -11.92
CA LEU A 317 0.89 17.54 -12.74
C LEU A 317 0.26 16.33 -12.03
N TRP A 318 0.57 16.13 -10.74
CA TRP A 318 -0.02 15.06 -9.94
C TRP A 318 -1.54 15.22 -9.83
N GLU A 319 -1.98 16.42 -9.47
CA GLU A 319 -3.39 16.78 -9.33
C GLU A 319 -4.15 16.53 -10.64
N GLU A 320 -3.63 17.01 -11.79
CA GLU A 320 -4.26 16.81 -13.09
C GLU A 320 -4.39 15.32 -13.44
N LYS A 321 -3.36 14.51 -13.18
CA LYS A 321 -3.42 13.06 -13.40
C LYS A 321 -4.44 12.36 -12.52
N ILE A 322 -4.52 12.74 -11.25
CA ILE A 322 -5.49 12.17 -10.31
C ILE A 322 -6.92 12.54 -10.73
N ILE A 323 -7.15 13.82 -11.07
CA ILE A 323 -8.47 14.33 -11.49
C ILE A 323 -8.94 13.71 -12.81
N ARG A 324 -8.04 13.54 -13.80
CA ARG A 324 -8.41 13.04 -15.14
C ARG A 324 -8.34 11.52 -15.27
N GLY A 325 -7.60 10.86 -14.38
CA GLY A 325 -7.49 9.41 -14.33
C GLY A 325 -8.67 8.74 -13.64
N PRO A 326 -8.66 7.40 -13.53
CA PRO A 326 -9.70 6.65 -12.81
C PRO A 326 -9.55 6.75 -11.27
N TYR A 327 -8.70 7.65 -10.78
CA TYR A 327 -8.23 7.65 -9.40
C TYR A 327 -9.16 8.42 -8.47
N ILE A 328 -8.92 8.23 -7.17
CA ILE A 328 -9.70 8.84 -6.08
C ILE A 328 -8.74 9.44 -5.06
N HIS A 329 -9.28 10.10 -4.02
CA HIS A 329 -8.48 10.73 -2.96
C HIS A 329 -7.64 9.74 -2.13
N HIS A 330 -8.07 8.48 -2.03
CA HIS A 330 -7.31 7.44 -1.34
C HIS A 330 -6.10 6.96 -2.17
N VAL A 331 -4.94 6.99 -1.53
CA VAL A 331 -3.67 6.47 -2.04
C VAL A 331 -3.01 5.57 -0.99
N ALA A 332 -2.09 4.71 -1.43
CA ALA A 332 -1.19 4.02 -0.52
C ALA A 332 0.23 4.53 -0.72
N GLY A 333 1.00 4.59 0.36
CA GLY A 333 2.39 5.01 0.35
C GLY A 333 3.32 3.98 1.00
N ILE A 334 4.59 4.02 0.62
CA ILE A 334 5.66 3.23 1.23
C ILE A 334 6.97 4.02 1.25
N HIS A 335 7.76 3.91 2.31
CA HIS A 335 9.11 4.47 2.36
C HIS A 335 10.04 3.69 1.41
N GLY A 336 10.50 4.36 0.35
CA GLY A 336 11.36 3.81 -0.69
C GLY A 336 10.95 4.27 -2.09
N GLN A 337 11.92 4.32 -3.00
CA GLN A 337 11.73 4.69 -4.41
C GLN A 337 11.47 3.44 -5.27
N VAL A 338 10.20 3.03 -5.37
CA VAL A 338 9.79 1.74 -5.97
C VAL A 338 8.93 1.88 -7.23
N ALA A 339 8.69 3.10 -7.72
CA ALA A 339 8.00 3.30 -9.01
C ALA A 339 8.58 2.45 -10.16
N PRO A 340 9.91 2.28 -10.34
CA PRO A 340 10.46 1.39 -11.39
C PRO A 340 10.06 -0.09 -11.22
N VAL A 341 9.86 -0.55 -9.98
CA VAL A 341 9.41 -1.91 -9.67
C VAL A 341 7.95 -2.08 -10.09
N LEU A 342 7.08 -1.13 -9.71
CA LEU A 342 5.65 -1.14 -10.06
C LEU A 342 5.43 -1.02 -11.58
N TYR A 343 6.20 -0.15 -12.24
CA TYR A 343 6.20 -0.02 -13.69
C TYR A 343 6.59 -1.35 -14.37
N GLY A 344 7.64 -2.01 -13.85
CA GLY A 344 8.04 -3.35 -14.29
C GLY A 344 6.94 -4.41 -14.10
N ALA A 345 6.22 -4.38 -12.98
CA ALA A 345 5.16 -5.33 -12.66
C ALA A 345 3.99 -5.25 -13.64
N CYS A 346 3.61 -4.04 -14.08
CA CYS A 346 2.54 -3.85 -15.06
C CYS A 346 2.78 -4.62 -16.38
N ARG A 347 4.05 -4.85 -16.76
CA ARG A 347 4.39 -5.67 -17.94
C ARG A 347 3.92 -7.12 -17.83
N TYR A 348 3.83 -7.66 -16.61
CA TYR A 348 3.50 -9.06 -16.34
C TYR A 348 2.07 -9.27 -15.83
N ILE A 349 1.28 -8.18 -15.73
CA ILE A 349 -0.12 -8.19 -15.30
C ILE A 349 -0.98 -7.72 -16.49
N PRO A 350 -1.51 -8.66 -17.30
CA PRO A 350 -2.28 -8.31 -18.49
C PRO A 350 -3.49 -7.43 -18.16
N GLY A 351 -3.63 -6.32 -18.89
CA GLY A 351 -4.76 -5.40 -18.72
C GLY A 351 -4.57 -4.31 -17.66
N LEU A 352 -3.43 -4.29 -16.96
CA LEU A 352 -3.03 -3.19 -16.08
C LEU A 352 -2.05 -2.26 -16.80
N LYS A 353 -2.41 -0.98 -16.93
CA LYS A 353 -1.55 0.02 -17.57
C LYS A 353 -0.73 0.79 -16.52
N PRO A 354 0.59 0.95 -16.70
CA PRO A 354 1.35 1.85 -15.83
C PRO A 354 0.99 3.30 -16.15
N ASP A 355 0.87 4.14 -15.12
CA ASP A 355 0.66 5.57 -15.23
C ASP A 355 1.63 6.33 -14.30
N PRO A 356 2.94 6.34 -14.63
CA PRO A 356 3.94 7.02 -13.83
C PRO A 356 3.73 8.53 -13.85
N VAL A 357 3.81 9.19 -12.69
CA VAL A 357 3.83 10.66 -12.59
C VAL A 357 5.27 11.15 -12.59
N ASP A 358 6.03 10.74 -11.57
CA ASP A 358 7.45 11.04 -11.38
C ASP A 358 8.13 9.86 -10.68
N PRO A 359 9.25 9.31 -11.16
CA PRO A 359 9.85 9.56 -12.47
C PRO A 359 8.89 9.23 -13.61
N THR A 360 8.99 9.97 -14.70
CA THR A 360 8.28 9.69 -15.96
C THR A 360 8.67 8.33 -16.53
N GLU A 361 7.89 7.80 -17.46
CA GLU A 361 8.23 6.55 -18.16
C GLU A 361 9.63 6.59 -18.80
N GLN A 362 10.01 7.73 -19.39
CA GLN A 362 11.33 7.87 -20.02
C GLN A 362 12.47 7.83 -19.00
N GLU A 363 12.28 8.46 -17.84
CA GLU A 363 13.25 8.46 -16.76
C GLU A 363 13.39 7.08 -16.11
N ILE A 364 12.27 6.37 -15.89
CA ILE A 364 12.30 4.97 -15.42
C ILE A 364 13.11 4.11 -16.41
N LEU A 365 12.84 4.24 -17.71
CA LEU A 365 13.56 3.50 -18.75
C LEU A 365 15.03 3.91 -18.87
N SER A 366 15.37 5.17 -18.58
CA SER A 366 16.75 5.66 -18.52
C SER A 366 17.49 5.04 -17.34
N TRP A 367 16.89 5.11 -16.14
CA TRP A 367 17.44 4.58 -14.91
C TRP A 367 17.69 3.06 -15.00
N LEU A 368 16.76 2.30 -15.58
CA LEU A 368 16.93 0.86 -15.84
C LEU A 368 18.09 0.53 -16.80
N ARG A 369 18.59 1.52 -17.55
CA ARG A 369 19.77 1.41 -18.42
C ARG A 369 21.04 1.98 -17.77
N GLY A 370 20.98 2.32 -16.47
CA GLY A 370 22.10 2.87 -15.71
C GLY A 370 22.46 4.31 -16.10
N ARG A 371 21.46 5.11 -16.53
CA ARG A 371 21.65 6.49 -16.98
C ARG A 371 20.84 7.47 -16.15
#